data_AF-A0A2E1HR23-F1
#
_entry.id   AF-A0A2E1HR23-F1
#
_cell.length_a   1.000
_cell.length_b   1.000
_cell.length_c   1.000
_cell.angle_alpha   90.00
_cell.angle_beta   90.00
_cell.angle_gamma   90.00
#
_symmetry.space_group_name_H-M   'P 1'
#
loop_
_entity.id
_entity.type
_entity.pdbx_description
1 polymer ?
#
loop_
_entity_poly.entity_id
_entity_poly.type
_entity_poly.pdbx_seq_one_letter_code
_entity_poly.pdbx_strand_id
1 'polypeptide(L)' 'MNKTVSEAIEYRRSVRIFKDQDLDTEKVKKCLVNASLAPNSSNLQTWEFLHITDKKTIKSLAKACFNQNAA' A
#
# COMPACT_ATOMS: atom_id res chain seq x y z
N MET A 1 14.46 -7.13 -16.52
CA MET A 1 14.82 -8.18 -15.54
C MET A 1 13.99 -7.99 -14.29
N ASN A 2 13.49 -9.08 -13.72
CA ASN A 2 12.90 -9.04 -12.38
C ASN A 2 14.05 -8.89 -11.36
N LYS A 3 13.85 -8.04 -10.35
CA LYS A 3 14.79 -7.93 -9.23
C LYS A 3 14.78 -9.23 -8.44
N THR A 4 15.93 -9.62 -7.91
CA THR A 4 16.00 -10.61 -6.83
C THR A 4 15.28 -10.08 -5.58
N VAL A 5 15.02 -10.96 -4.62
CA VAL A 5 14.39 -10.55 -3.34
C VAL A 5 15.24 -9.49 -2.63
N SER A 6 16.55 -9.71 -2.53
CA SER A 6 17.47 -8.76 -1.87
C SER A 6 17.48 -7.39 -2.55
N GLU A 7 17.59 -7.35 -3.88
CA GLU A 7 17.55 -6.09 -4.64
C GLU A 7 16.21 -5.36 -4.49
N ALA A 8 15.10 -6.09 -4.42
CA ALA A 8 13.78 -5.48 -4.22
C ALA A 8 13.66 -4.85 -2.82
N ILE A 9 14.22 -5.50 -1.79
CA ILE A 9 14.27 -4.99 -0.41
C ILE A 9 15.13 -3.72 -0.33
N GLU A 10 16.33 -3.73 -0.92
CA GLU A 10 17.24 -2.58 -0.95
C GLU A 10 16.66 -1.40 -1.75
N TYR A 11 15.97 -1.69 -2.85
CA TYR A 11 15.35 -0.66 -3.69
C TYR A 11 14.17 0.05 -3.02
N ARG A 12 13.52 -0.58 -2.04
CA ARG A 12 12.33 -0.04 -1.37
C ARG A 12 12.68 1.25 -0.63
N ARG A 13 11.98 2.33 -0.98
CA ARG A 13 12.10 3.65 -0.33
C ARG A 13 10.74 4.31 -0.16
N SER A 14 10.65 5.31 0.71
CA SER A 14 9.45 6.16 0.79
C SER A 14 9.29 6.97 -0.49
N VAL A 15 8.18 6.77 -1.21
CA VAL A 15 7.78 7.56 -2.38
C VAL A 15 6.68 8.52 -1.94
N ARG A 16 6.81 9.81 -2.30
CA ARG A 16 5.87 10.87 -1.90
C ARG A 16 5.27 11.64 -3.07
N ILE A 17 5.61 11.26 -4.30
CA ILE A 17 5.11 11.84 -5.54
C ILE A 17 4.74 10.66 -6.42
N PHE A 18 3.47 10.55 -6.77
CA PHE A 18 2.91 9.46 -7.58
C PHE A 18 2.44 9.99 -8.92
N LYS A 19 2.32 9.09 -9.89
CA LYS A 19 1.67 9.42 -11.17
C LYS A 19 0.17 9.53 -10.93
N ASP A 20 -0.50 10.41 -11.68
CA ASP A 20 -1.96 10.46 -11.73
C ASP A 20 -2.48 9.30 -12.58
N GLN A 21 -2.45 8.11 -11.99
CA GLN A 21 -2.88 6.86 -12.62
C GLN A 21 -3.57 5.99 -11.58
N ASP A 22 -4.75 5.49 -11.94
CA ASP A 22 -5.48 4.55 -11.09
C ASP A 22 -4.75 3.21 -10.98
N LEU A 23 -4.82 2.59 -9.80
CA LEU A 23 -4.23 1.28 -9.55
C LEU A 23 -5.16 0.16 -10.06
N ASP A 24 -4.55 -0.90 -10.57
CA ASP A 24 -5.27 -2.15 -10.84
C ASP A 24 -5.66 -2.83 -9.51
N THR A 25 -6.96 -2.89 -9.25
CA THR A 25 -7.53 -3.46 -8.01
C THR A 25 -7.12 -4.91 -7.78
N GLU A 26 -7.01 -5.73 -8.83
CA GLU A 26 -6.61 -7.15 -8.66
C GLU A 26 -5.14 -7.27 -8.29
N LYS A 27 -4.29 -6.38 -8.82
CA LYS A 27 -2.89 -6.27 -8.40
C LYS A 27 -2.79 -5.87 -6.93
N VAL A 28 -3.57 -4.88 -6.48
CA VAL A 28 -3.58 -4.47 -5.07
C VAL A 28 -4.04 -5.62 -4.17
N LYS A 29 -5.12 -6.31 -4.54
CA LYS A 29 -5.63 -7.47 -3.80
C LYS A 29 -4.58 -8.58 -3.67
N LYS A 30 -3.85 -8.89 -4.75
CA LYS A 30 -2.75 -9.87 -4.73
C LYS A 30 -1.61 -9.43 -3.80
N CYS A 31 -1.27 -8.13 -3.78
CA CYS A 31 -0.28 -7.61 -2.83
C CYS A 31 -0.73 -7.79 -1.38
N LEU A 32 -2.01 -7.55 -1.08
CA LEU A 32 -2.56 -7.72 0.28
C LEU A 32 -2.56 -9.20 0.71
N VAL A 33 -2.91 -10.13 -0.19
CA VAL A 33 -2.81 -11.58 0.08
C VAL A 33 -1.36 -11.97 0.40
N ASN A 34 -0.39 -11.47 -0.38
CA ASN A 34 1.02 -11.75 -0.08
C ASN A 34 1.46 -11.15 1.27
N ALA A 35 0.97 -9.94 1.61
CA ALA A 35 1.28 -9.30 2.87
C ALA A 35 0.69 -10.06 4.07
N SER A 36 -0.51 -10.63 3.94
CA SER A 36 -1.16 -11.39 5.02
C SER A 36 -0.47 -12.71 5.35
N LEU A 37 0.45 -13.19 4.50
CA LEU A 37 1.28 -14.37 4.78
C LEU A 37 2.37 -14.11 5.83
N ALA A 38 2.56 -12.85 6.24
CA ALA A 38 3.48 -12.52 7.32
C ALA A 38 3.06 -13.23 8.62
N PRO A 39 4.00 -13.84 9.38
CA PRO A 39 3.68 -14.46 10.65
C PRO A 39 3.22 -13.40 11.65
N ASN A 40 2.28 -13.77 12.52
CA ASN A 40 1.77 -12.91 13.58
C ASN A 40 1.49 -13.74 14.84
N SER A 41 1.36 -13.07 15.99
CA SER A 41 1.17 -13.72 17.28
C SER A 41 -0.01 -14.69 17.24
N SER A 42 0.26 -15.95 17.56
CA SER A 42 -0.74 -17.04 17.55
C SER A 42 -1.51 -17.18 16.22
N ASN A 43 -0.99 -16.65 15.11
CA ASN A 43 -1.67 -16.58 13.82
C ASN A 43 -3.10 -16.00 13.86
N LEU A 44 -3.36 -15.05 14.77
CA LEU A 44 -4.67 -14.39 14.92
C LEU A 44 -5.10 -13.58 13.69
N GLN A 45 -4.14 -13.13 12.86
CA GLN A 45 -4.40 -12.37 11.63
C GLN A 45 -5.29 -11.13 11.85
N THR A 46 -4.99 -10.34 12.89
CA THR A 46 -5.81 -9.20 13.34
C THR A 46 -5.71 -7.96 12.45
N TRP A 47 -5.34 -8.11 11.18
CA TRP A 47 -5.20 -7.02 10.23
C TRP A 47 -6.50 -6.79 9.47
N GLU A 48 -6.84 -5.52 9.27
CA GLU A 48 -7.86 -5.07 8.35
C GLU A 48 -7.21 -4.17 7.29
N PHE A 49 -7.55 -4.38 6.03
CA PHE A 49 -7.00 -3.62 4.91
C PHE A 49 -8.12 -2.89 4.18
N LEU A 50 -8.05 -1.55 4.19
CA LEU A 50 -8.99 -0.69 3.47
C LEU A 50 -8.32 -0.14 2.20
N HIS A 51 -8.75 -0.62 1.03
CA HIS A 51 -8.30 -0.07 -0.25
C HIS A 51 -9.25 1.05 -0.69
N ILE A 52 -8.85 2.29 -0.40
CA ILE A 52 -9.65 3.48 -0.69
C ILE A 52 -9.26 4.01 -2.07
N THR A 53 -10.18 3.97 -3.03
CA THR A 53 -9.98 4.46 -4.40
C THR A 53 -10.80 5.70 -4.73
N ASP A 54 -11.79 6.03 -3.91
CA ASP A 54 -12.61 7.24 -4.11
C ASP A 54 -11.80 8.51 -3.85
N LYS A 55 -11.67 9.34 -4.88
CA LYS A 55 -10.86 10.57 -4.86
C LYS A 55 -11.34 11.58 -3.82
N LYS A 56 -12.65 11.62 -3.50
CA LYS A 56 -13.19 12.53 -2.47
C LYS A 56 -12.76 12.10 -1.06
N THR A 57 -12.80 10.79 -0.81
CA THR A 57 -12.36 10.19 0.45
C THR A 57 -10.86 10.40 0.64
N ILE A 58 -10.05 10.12 -0.38
CA ILE A 58 -8.59 10.36 -0.36
C ILE A 58 -8.28 11.84 -0.04
N LYS A 59 -8.97 12.79 -0.70
CA LYS A 59 -8.77 14.23 -0.44
C LYS A 59 -9.10 14.61 1.02
N SER A 60 -10.11 13.96 1.60
CA SER A 60 -10.48 14.17 3.01
C SER A 60 -9.43 13.60 3.97
N LEU A 61 -8.87 12.44 3.64
CA LEU A 61 -7.77 11.81 4.40
C LEU A 61 -6.51 12.68 4.35
N ALA A 62 -6.11 13.16 3.17
CA ALA A 62 -4.97 14.06 3.03
C ALA A 62 -5.08 15.26 3.98
N LYS A 63 -6.27 15.88 4.07
CA LYS A 63 -6.53 17.00 5.00
C LYS A 63 -6.37 16.58 6.46
N ALA A 64 -6.91 15.43 6.86
CA ALA A 64 -6.76 14.88 8.21
C ALA A 64 -5.28 14.54 8.53
N CYS A 65 -4.51 14.15 7.51
CA CYS A 65 -3.09 13.84 7.57
C CYS A 65 -2.20 15.08 7.34
N PHE A 66 -2.60 16.26 7.81
CA PHE A 66 -1.83 17.52 7.71
C PHE A 66 -1.53 17.99 6.27
N ASN A 67 -2.42 17.70 5.33
CA ASN A 67 -2.27 18.00 3.89
C ASN A 67 -1.00 17.38 3.28
N GLN A 68 -0.64 16.18 3.72
CA GLN A 68 0.45 15.42 3.10
C GLN A 68 0.08 15.08 1.65
N ASN A 69 0.96 15.43 0.70
CA ASN A 69 0.76 15.15 -0.74
C ASN A 69 0.60 13.65 -1.09
N ALA A 70 1.01 12.77 -0.18
CA ALA A 70 1.04 11.32 -0.36
C ALA A 70 0.08 10.58 0.58
N ALA A 71 -0.74 11.32 1.33
CA ALA A 71 -1.76 10.77 2.23
C ALA A 71 -3.13 10.67 1.56
#